data_AF-A0A935MIW4-F1
#
_entry.id   AF-A0A935MIW4-F1
#
_cell.length_a   1.000
_cell.length_b   1.000
_cell.length_c   1.000
_cell.angle_alpha   90.00
_cell.angle_beta   90.00
_cell.angle_gamma   90.00
#
_symmetry.space_group_name_H-M   'P 1'
#
loop_
_entity.id
_entity.type
_entity.pdbx_description
1 polymer ?
#
loop_
_entity_poly.entity_id
_entity_poly.type
_entity_poly.pdbx_seq_one_letter_code
_entity_poly.pdbx_strand_id
1 'polypeptide(L)'
;MDFEWNKSKAEINLKKHGVSFQEAATVFGDKLALTFNDPDHSIDEHRLLTFGVTRTGKYVVVSHTELDTTIRIISARLMTKQEKKFMKKAKIKDEMRSEYKREDLGKGVRGKYATAYAEAHNIVLLDPEVAKAFPSEEAVNKALLSLMKEAQASE
;
A
#
# COMPACT_ATOMS: atom_id res chain seq x y z
N MET A 1 4.65 -12.27 -1.51
CA MET A 1 3.82 -11.14 -1.96
C MET A 1 4.73 -9.96 -1.96
N ASP A 2 4.94 -9.40 -3.14
CA ASP A 2 6.11 -8.59 -3.42
C ASP A 2 5.65 -7.32 -4.10
N PHE A 3 6.33 -6.20 -3.86
CA PHE A 3 5.90 -4.89 -4.35
C PHE A 3 6.96 -4.29 -5.26
N GLU A 4 6.53 -3.87 -6.45
CA GLU A 4 7.39 -3.19 -7.41
C GLU A 4 6.79 -1.84 -7.85
N TRP A 5 7.67 -0.94 -8.27
CA TRP A 5 7.28 0.36 -8.82
C TRP A 5 8.46 1.02 -9.56
N ASN A 6 8.15 1.91 -10.50
CA ASN A 6 9.16 2.78 -11.09
C ASN A 6 9.61 3.84 -10.06
N LYS A 7 10.92 3.93 -9.78
CA LYS A 7 11.48 4.84 -8.74
C LYS A 7 11.16 6.32 -9.00
N SER A 8 11.39 6.81 -10.21
CA SER A 8 11.10 8.20 -10.59
C SER A 8 9.60 8.51 -10.46
N LYS A 9 8.73 7.55 -10.79
CA LYS A 9 7.28 7.68 -10.59
C LYS A 9 6.91 7.71 -9.09
N ALA A 10 7.60 6.93 -8.24
CA ALA A 10 7.40 6.94 -6.80
C ALA A 10 7.77 8.31 -6.17
N GLU A 11 8.87 8.92 -6.61
CA GLU A 11 9.25 10.28 -6.19
C GLU A 11 8.24 11.34 -6.63
N ILE A 12 7.80 11.29 -7.89
CA ILE A 12 6.78 12.22 -8.43
C ILE A 12 5.46 12.03 -7.68
N ASN A 13 5.08 10.78 -7.37
CA ASN A 13 3.89 10.46 -6.59
C ASN A 13 3.98 11.02 -5.17
N LEU A 14 5.10 10.81 -4.48
CA LEU A 14 5.34 11.35 -3.13
C LEU A 14 5.22 12.88 -3.13
N LYS A 15 5.83 13.56 -4.13
CA LYS A 15 5.76 15.01 -4.32
C LYS A 15 4.34 15.52 -4.66
N LYS A 16 3.56 14.81 -5.50
CA LYS A 16 2.18 15.22 -5.90
C LYS A 16 1.12 14.85 -4.85
N HIS A 17 1.32 13.80 -4.04
CA HIS A 17 0.25 13.19 -3.24
C HIS A 17 0.56 12.95 -1.75
N GLY A 18 1.77 13.25 -1.26
CA GLY A 18 2.10 13.18 0.18
C GLY A 18 2.15 11.76 0.77
N VAL A 19 2.24 10.74 -0.08
CA VAL A 19 2.36 9.33 0.32
C VAL A 19 3.37 8.61 -0.57
N SER A 20 4.29 7.86 0.07
CA SER A 20 5.26 7.01 -0.61
C SER A 20 4.63 5.66 -0.97
N PHE A 21 5.20 4.96 -1.95
CA PHE A 21 4.69 3.63 -2.32
C PHE A 21 4.97 2.57 -1.24
N GLN A 22 6.04 2.71 -0.46
CA GLN A 22 6.30 1.89 0.74
C GLN A 22 5.15 2.02 1.77
N GLU A 23 4.74 3.25 2.09
CA GLU A 23 3.63 3.48 3.03
C GLU A 23 2.30 3.00 2.45
N ALA A 24 2.07 3.25 1.16
CA ALA A 24 0.87 2.81 0.46
C ALA A 24 0.76 1.28 0.37
N ALA A 25 1.87 0.55 0.20
CA ALA A 25 1.91 -0.91 0.16
C ALA A 25 1.38 -1.57 1.45
N THR A 26 1.43 -0.87 2.59
CA THR A 26 0.84 -1.40 3.83
C THR A 26 -0.69 -1.53 3.80
N VAL A 27 -1.38 -0.88 2.85
CA VAL A 27 -2.85 -1.00 2.69
C VAL A 27 -3.27 -2.41 2.26
N PHE A 28 -2.37 -3.21 1.70
CA PHE A 28 -2.66 -4.57 1.26
C PHE A 28 -2.81 -5.55 2.45
N GLY A 29 -2.32 -5.16 3.64
CA GLY A 29 -2.59 -5.84 4.91
C GLY A 29 -3.88 -5.42 5.62
N ASP A 30 -4.57 -4.38 5.17
CA ASP A 30 -5.83 -3.95 5.78
C ASP A 30 -6.96 -4.92 5.43
N LYS A 31 -7.39 -5.71 6.43
CA LYS A 31 -8.48 -6.69 6.35
C LYS A 31 -9.84 -6.07 5.97
N LEU A 32 -9.99 -4.74 6.12
CA LEU A 32 -11.20 -4.00 5.74
C LEU A 32 -11.08 -3.31 4.37
N ALA A 33 -9.90 -3.31 3.75
CA ALA A 33 -9.67 -2.68 2.46
C ALA A 33 -10.62 -3.24 1.39
N LEU A 34 -11.01 -2.38 0.45
CA LEU A 34 -11.90 -2.70 -0.67
C LEU A 34 -11.13 -2.57 -1.97
N THR A 35 -10.97 -3.68 -2.70
CA THR A 35 -10.38 -3.69 -4.04
C THR A 35 -11.48 -3.75 -5.09
N PHE A 36 -11.39 -2.90 -6.11
CA PHE A 36 -12.28 -2.86 -7.26
C PHE A 36 -11.47 -2.87 -8.56
N ASN A 37 -12.11 -3.21 -9.68
CA ASN A 37 -11.56 -2.87 -10.99
C ASN A 37 -11.54 -1.34 -11.14
N ASP A 38 -10.45 -0.81 -11.70
CA ASP A 38 -10.34 0.61 -12.05
C ASP A 38 -11.32 0.90 -13.22
N PRO A 39 -12.29 1.81 -13.11
CA PRO A 39 -13.23 2.08 -14.20
C PRO A 39 -12.58 2.87 -15.35
N ASP A 40 -11.45 3.51 -15.10
CA ASP A 40 -10.77 4.41 -16.04
C ASP A 40 -9.53 3.72 -16.71
N HIS A 41 -9.50 2.37 -16.77
CA HIS A 41 -8.39 1.61 -17.35
C HIS A 41 -8.42 1.48 -18.88
N SER A 42 -7.23 1.42 -19.49
CA SER A 42 -7.02 1.05 -20.89
C SER A 42 -7.17 -0.46 -21.08
N ILE A 43 -7.80 -0.89 -22.18
CA ILE A 43 -8.16 -2.30 -22.48
C ILE A 43 -6.96 -3.27 -22.28
N ASP A 44 -5.74 -2.83 -22.59
CA ASP A 44 -4.51 -3.63 -22.48
C ASP A 44 -3.91 -3.75 -21.05
N GLU A 45 -4.38 -2.99 -20.05
CA GLU A 45 -3.93 -3.09 -18.66
C GLU A 45 -5.10 -3.22 -17.67
N HIS A 46 -5.27 -4.41 -17.09
CA HIS A 46 -6.26 -4.69 -16.06
C HIS A 46 -5.87 -4.07 -14.71
N ARG A 47 -6.11 -2.77 -14.55
CA ARG A 47 -5.79 -2.03 -13.32
C ARG A 47 -6.85 -2.23 -12.23
N LEU A 48 -6.38 -2.24 -10.99
CA LEU A 48 -7.19 -2.38 -9.78
C LEU A 48 -7.00 -1.18 -8.86
N LEU A 49 -8.06 -0.82 -8.15
CA LEU A 49 -8.08 0.24 -7.13
C LEU A 49 -8.32 -0.37 -5.75
N THR A 50 -7.32 -0.30 -4.87
CA THR A 50 -7.47 -0.68 -3.45
C THR A 50 -7.67 0.56 -2.58
N PHE A 51 -8.77 0.57 -1.82
CA PHE A 51 -9.14 1.61 -0.87
C PHE A 51 -9.03 1.06 0.55
N GLY A 52 -8.18 1.63 1.41
CA GLY A 52 -8.05 1.20 2.80
C GLY A 52 -7.25 2.16 3.67
N VAL A 53 -6.82 1.67 4.82
CA VAL A 53 -5.99 2.41 5.79
C VAL A 53 -4.57 1.83 5.85
N THR A 54 -3.55 2.66 5.72
CA THR A 54 -2.14 2.26 5.87
C THR A 54 -1.78 2.03 7.34
N ARG A 55 -0.60 1.43 7.58
CA ARG A 55 -0.10 1.16 8.94
C ARG A 55 0.11 2.42 9.79
N THR A 56 0.37 3.60 9.20
CA THR A 56 0.39 4.89 9.94
C THR A 56 -0.98 5.56 10.08
N GLY A 57 -2.07 4.89 9.70
CA GLY A 57 -3.44 5.42 9.82
C GLY A 57 -3.87 6.32 8.67
N LYS A 58 -3.12 6.39 7.56
CA LYS A 58 -3.48 7.21 6.39
C LYS A 58 -4.51 6.45 5.54
N TYR A 59 -5.63 7.11 5.26
CA TYR A 59 -6.63 6.59 4.34
C TYR A 59 -6.16 6.84 2.90
N VAL A 60 -5.94 5.78 2.12
CA VAL A 60 -5.32 5.84 0.78
C VAL A 60 -6.10 5.11 -0.30
N VAL A 61 -6.00 5.62 -1.52
CA VAL A 61 -6.36 4.93 -2.76
C VAL A 61 -5.07 4.55 -3.48
N VAL A 62 -4.93 3.29 -3.85
CA VAL A 62 -3.78 2.76 -4.61
C VAL A 62 -4.29 2.18 -5.91
N SER A 63 -3.78 2.67 -7.05
CA SER A 63 -3.94 2.05 -8.37
C SER A 63 -2.73 1.14 -8.63
N HIS A 64 -2.99 -0.10 -9.01
CA HIS A 64 -1.99 -1.16 -9.17
C HIS A 64 -2.39 -2.20 -10.21
N THR A 65 -1.43 -3.03 -10.63
CA THR A 65 -1.66 -4.27 -11.35
C THR A 65 -1.09 -5.45 -10.57
N GLU A 66 -1.68 -6.63 -10.79
CA GLU A 66 -1.37 -7.88 -10.11
C GLU A 66 -0.78 -8.86 -11.13
N LEU A 67 0.49 -9.24 -10.92
CA LEU A 67 1.21 -10.21 -11.74
C LEU A 67 1.66 -11.34 -10.81
N ASP A 68 0.96 -12.47 -10.86
CA ASP A 68 1.17 -13.65 -10.01
C ASP A 68 1.22 -13.31 -8.51
N THR A 69 2.41 -13.27 -7.90
CA THR A 69 2.63 -12.91 -6.48
C THR A 69 3.02 -11.45 -6.25
N THR A 70 3.15 -10.67 -7.32
CA THR A 70 3.72 -9.32 -7.32
C THR A 70 2.65 -8.26 -7.59
N ILE A 71 2.62 -7.23 -6.75
CA ILE A 71 1.76 -6.05 -6.90
C ILE A 71 2.60 -4.88 -7.42
N ARG A 72 2.33 -4.44 -8.64
CA ARG A 72 2.96 -3.28 -9.26
C ARG A 72 2.18 -2.02 -8.91
N ILE A 73 2.71 -1.19 -8.03
CA ILE A 73 2.06 0.07 -7.65
C ILE A 73 2.25 1.11 -8.76
N ILE A 74 1.12 1.56 -9.34
CA ILE A 74 1.07 2.48 -10.48
C ILE A 74 0.91 3.92 -9.99
N SER A 75 0.08 4.17 -8.97
CA SER A 75 -0.04 5.45 -8.27
C SER A 75 -0.73 5.26 -6.91
N ALA A 76 -0.52 6.21 -6.00
CA ALA A 76 -1.12 6.18 -4.67
C ALA A 76 -1.41 7.60 -4.19
N ARG A 77 -2.60 7.85 -3.65
CA ARG A 77 -2.95 9.15 -3.09
C ARG A 77 -3.75 9.01 -1.81
N LEU A 78 -3.74 10.07 -0.99
CA LEU A 78 -4.68 10.19 0.11
C LEU A 78 -6.13 10.20 -0.42
N MET A 79 -7.04 9.56 0.31
CA MET A 79 -8.48 9.67 0.04
C MET A 79 -8.97 11.09 0.31
N THR A 80 -9.92 11.58 -0.51
CA THR A 80 -10.65 12.83 -0.19
C THR A 80 -11.49 12.65 1.07
N LYS A 81 -11.98 13.77 1.63
CA LYS A 81 -12.98 13.73 2.70
C LYS A 81 -14.18 12.85 2.31
N GLN A 82 -14.62 12.95 1.05
CA GLN A 82 -15.81 12.27 0.53
C GLN A 82 -15.56 10.81 0.08
N GLU A 83 -14.31 10.38 -0.13
CA GLU A 83 -13.94 8.95 -0.29
C GLU A 83 -13.79 8.21 1.05
N LYS A 84 -13.17 8.85 2.04
CA LYS A 84 -13.24 8.39 3.45
C LYS A 84 -14.70 8.37 3.91
N LYS A 85 -15.48 9.35 3.44
CA LYS A 85 -16.93 9.32 3.53
C LYS A 85 -17.50 8.20 2.66
N PHE A 86 -17.03 7.82 1.46
CA PHE A 86 -17.64 6.72 0.67
C PHE A 86 -17.56 5.36 1.34
N MET A 87 -16.47 5.08 2.07
CA MET A 87 -16.39 3.96 3.02
C MET A 87 -17.50 4.02 4.10
N LYS A 88 -18.29 5.11 4.13
CA LYS A 88 -19.45 5.47 4.96
C LYS A 88 -20.56 6.29 4.19
N LYS A 89 -20.66 6.22 2.82
CA LYS A 89 -21.44 7.06 1.82
C LYS A 89 -20.81 8.36 1.18
N ALA A 90 -20.93 8.55 -0.15
CA ALA A 90 -19.95 9.18 -1.10
C ALA A 90 -20.22 10.62 -1.70
N LYS A 91 -19.43 10.99 -2.75
CA LYS A 91 -19.52 12.02 -3.85
C LYS A 91 -18.87 13.40 -3.58
N ILE A 92 -18.07 14.08 -4.45
CA ILE A 92 -17.19 13.85 -5.68
C ILE A 92 -16.16 15.04 -5.77
N LYS A 93 -15.12 15.27 -6.62
CA LYS A 93 -14.26 14.70 -7.74
C LYS A 93 -12.97 15.61 -7.79
N ASP A 94 -11.87 15.57 -8.60
CA ASP A 94 -11.35 14.80 -9.77
C ASP A 94 -9.78 14.70 -9.87
N GLU A 95 -9.25 13.97 -10.87
CA GLU A 95 -7.83 13.59 -11.25
C GLU A 95 -7.02 12.61 -10.33
N MET A 96 -6.37 11.59 -10.94
CA MET A 96 -6.45 10.17 -10.48
C MET A 96 -7.83 9.92 -9.89
N ARG A 97 -8.83 10.28 -10.73
CA ARG A 97 -10.20 10.66 -10.40
C ARG A 97 -10.37 10.90 -8.90
N SER A 98 -9.94 12.07 -8.38
CA SER A 98 -9.70 12.23 -6.93
C SER A 98 -10.87 11.89 -6.02
N GLU A 99 -12.08 11.78 -6.57
CA GLU A 99 -13.05 10.86 -6.01
C GLU A 99 -13.69 9.91 -7.04
N TYR A 100 -13.52 8.62 -6.76
CA TYR A 100 -14.37 7.55 -7.27
C TYR A 100 -15.67 7.48 -6.46
N LYS A 101 -16.83 7.44 -7.13
CA LYS A 101 -18.11 7.20 -6.46
C LYS A 101 -18.29 5.70 -6.31
N ARG A 102 -19.10 5.29 -5.32
CA ARG A 102 -19.56 3.89 -5.22
C ARG A 102 -20.32 3.42 -6.47
N GLU A 103 -20.90 4.33 -7.26
CA GLU A 103 -21.59 4.02 -8.52
C GLU A 103 -20.65 3.69 -9.70
N ASP A 104 -19.44 4.27 -9.73
CA ASP A 104 -18.48 4.01 -10.81
C ASP A 104 -17.74 2.67 -10.60
N LEU A 105 -17.60 2.27 -9.33
CA LEU A 105 -16.90 1.07 -8.92
C LEU A 105 -17.85 -0.15 -9.00
N GLY A 106 -17.40 -1.27 -9.55
CA GLY A 106 -18.22 -2.47 -9.72
C GLY A 106 -18.49 -3.27 -8.43
N LYS A 107 -18.44 -4.60 -8.53
CA LYS A 107 -18.44 -5.51 -7.37
C LYS A 107 -17.03 -5.56 -6.78
N GLY A 108 -16.82 -4.90 -5.66
CA GLY A 108 -15.53 -4.93 -4.95
C GLY A 108 -15.35 -6.18 -4.08
N VAL A 109 -14.09 -6.55 -3.85
CA VAL A 109 -13.67 -7.63 -2.93
C VAL A 109 -13.09 -6.99 -1.67
N ARG A 110 -13.54 -7.41 -0.48
CA ARG A 110 -12.97 -6.96 0.80
C ARG A 110 -11.77 -7.82 1.19
N GLY A 111 -10.69 -7.18 1.66
CA GLY A 111 -9.53 -7.85 2.24
C GLY A 111 -8.78 -8.76 1.28
N LYS A 112 -8.91 -8.54 -0.05
CA LYS A 112 -8.45 -9.45 -1.12
C LYS A 112 -7.02 -9.97 -0.90
N TYR A 113 -6.13 -9.10 -0.43
CA TYR A 113 -4.70 -9.37 -0.29
C TYR A 113 -4.25 -9.67 1.15
N ALA A 114 -5.13 -9.49 2.14
CA ALA A 114 -4.73 -9.42 3.55
C ALA A 114 -4.16 -10.74 4.11
N THR A 115 -4.58 -11.89 3.58
CA THR A 115 -4.00 -13.21 3.94
C THR A 115 -2.60 -13.36 3.38
N ALA A 116 -2.43 -13.23 2.06
CA ALA A 116 -1.14 -13.37 1.39
C ALA A 116 -0.11 -12.30 1.82
N TYR A 117 -0.57 -11.10 2.21
CA TYR A 117 0.26 -10.07 2.83
C TYR A 117 0.76 -10.49 4.22
N ALA A 118 -0.09 -11.12 5.05
CA ALA A 118 0.29 -11.62 6.37
C ALA A 118 1.19 -12.87 6.31
N GLU A 119 0.99 -13.73 5.32
CA GLU A 119 1.84 -14.91 5.06
C GLU A 119 3.22 -14.51 4.52
N ALA A 120 3.31 -13.47 3.69
CA ALA A 120 4.57 -12.98 3.12
C ALA A 120 5.36 -12.05 4.05
N HIS A 121 4.74 -11.44 5.06
CA HIS A 121 5.37 -10.44 5.91
C HIS A 121 5.19 -10.74 7.40
N ASN A 122 6.25 -11.29 8.01
CA ASN A 122 6.35 -11.40 9.46
C ASN A 122 6.56 -10.00 10.09
N ILE A 123 5.47 -9.31 10.42
CA ILE A 123 5.49 -7.93 10.91
C ILE A 123 5.73 -7.92 12.42
N VAL A 124 6.99 -7.71 12.81
CA VAL A 124 7.37 -7.39 14.19
C VAL A 124 7.01 -5.92 14.48
N LEU A 125 6.38 -5.68 15.63
CA LEU A 125 6.10 -4.34 16.15
C LEU A 125 7.18 -4.00 17.18
N LEU A 126 8.01 -3.00 16.88
CA LEU A 126 9.15 -2.62 17.73
C LEU A 126 8.70 -1.76 18.92
N ASP A 127 9.32 -1.97 20.08
CA ASP A 127 9.13 -1.12 21.25
C ASP A 127 9.54 0.34 20.98
N PRO A 128 8.91 1.33 21.65
CA PRO A 128 9.17 2.75 21.41
C PRO A 128 10.61 3.21 21.64
N GLU A 129 11.43 2.42 22.36
CA GLU A 129 12.85 2.71 22.57
C GLU A 129 13.71 2.16 21.44
N VAL A 130 13.42 0.93 20.98
CA VAL A 130 14.06 0.32 19.80
C VAL A 130 13.75 1.13 18.54
N ALA A 131 12.51 1.61 18.39
CA ALA A 131 12.10 2.46 17.27
C ALA A 131 12.80 3.84 17.25
N LYS A 132 13.27 4.36 18.39
CA LYS A 132 14.13 5.57 18.44
C LYS A 132 15.56 5.27 18.00
N ALA A 133 16.09 4.12 18.40
CA ALA A 133 17.45 3.69 18.03
C ALA A 133 17.58 3.32 16.55
N PHE A 134 16.53 2.74 15.95
CA PHE A 134 16.50 2.30 14.56
C PHE A 134 15.33 2.96 13.79
N PRO A 135 15.50 4.24 13.37
CA PRO A 135 14.43 5.01 12.73
C PRO A 135 14.14 4.63 11.27
N SER A 136 14.88 3.70 10.65
CA SER A 136 14.59 3.16 9.32
C SER A 136 14.67 1.64 9.27
N GLU A 137 13.90 1.03 8.36
CA GLU A 137 13.92 -0.42 8.09
C GLU A 137 15.30 -0.92 7.66
N GLU A 138 16.06 -0.09 6.95
CA GLU A 138 17.44 -0.38 6.53
C GLU A 138 18.37 -0.51 7.73
N ALA A 139 18.20 0.33 8.76
CA ALA A 139 18.99 0.28 9.99
C ALA A 139 18.68 -0.98 10.82
N VAL A 140 17.39 -1.33 10.96
CA VAL A 140 16.95 -2.58 11.62
C VAL A 140 17.51 -3.80 10.90
N ASN A 141 17.28 -3.89 9.59
CA ASN A 141 17.70 -5.04 8.78
C ASN A 141 19.23 -5.18 8.75
N LYS A 142 19.97 -4.08 8.66
CA LYS A 142 21.44 -4.10 8.71
C LYS A 142 21.95 -4.62 10.06
N ALA A 143 21.34 -4.22 11.18
CA ALA A 143 21.73 -4.70 12.51
C ALA A 143 21.47 -6.21 12.67
N LEU A 144 20.29 -6.67 12.27
CA LEU A 144 19.93 -8.11 12.30
C LEU A 144 20.85 -8.95 11.40
N LEU A 145 21.17 -8.46 10.19
CA LEU A 145 22.09 -9.13 9.27
C LEU A 145 23.55 -9.17 9.76
N SER A 146 23.99 -8.21 10.58
CA SER A 146 25.29 -8.31 11.26
C SER A 146 25.25 -9.41 12.34
N LEU A 147 24.24 -9.41 13.20
CA LEU A 147 24.10 -10.42 14.26
C LEU A 147 24.00 -11.84 13.70
N MET A 148 23.30 -12.04 12.58
CA MET A 148 23.26 -13.34 11.90
C MET A 148 24.64 -13.78 11.40
N LYS A 149 25.47 -12.86 10.89
CA LYS A 149 26.84 -13.17 10.44
C LYS A 149 27.78 -13.46 11.60
N GLU A 150 27.63 -12.75 12.72
CA GLU A 150 28.42 -12.99 13.94
C GLU A 150 28.08 -14.36 14.54
N ALA A 151 26.79 -14.74 14.58
CA ALA A 151 26.36 -16.08 14.96
C ALA A 151 26.91 -17.17 14.01
N GLN A 152 26.77 -17.00 12.69
CA GLN A 152 27.30 -17.93 11.68
C GLN A 152 28.83 -18.00 11.59
N ALA A 153 29.55 -17.07 12.22
CA ALA A 153 31.01 -17.09 12.36
C ALA A 153 31.46 -17.63 13.74
N SER A 154 30.51 -18.07 14.57
CA SER A 154 30.73 -18.62 15.91
C SER A 154 30.31 -20.11 16.04
N GLU A 155 29.91 -20.74 14.92
CA GLU A 155 29.64 -22.18 14.76
C GLU A 155 30.75 -22.86 13.93
#